data_AF-A0A2V6FA23-F1
#
_entry.id   AF-A0A2V6FA23-F1
#
_cell.length_a   1.000
_cell.length_b   1.000
_cell.length_c   1.000
_cell.angle_alpha   90.00
_cell.angle_beta   90.00
_cell.angle_gamma   90.00
#
_symmetry.space_group_name_H-M   'P 1'
#
loop_
_entity.id
_entity.type
_entity.pdbx_description
1 polymer ?
#
loop_
_entity_poly.entity_id
_entity_poly.type
_entity_poly.pdbx_seq_one_letter_code
_entity_poly.pdbx_strand_id
1 'polypeptide(L)'
;MLCRDRVDWAAKKFLLNELQEEEKLQWSDPWLQAIDLEYHNIDLERGLYYELLRQGSMRRVVSEDEIRRAIFSPPETTRAFFRGRAVARFTDQIESIQWNEIVLSDAGRSQRIALPEPADENLKRLNAAVRESATFADFLRALEK
;
A
#
# COMPACT_ATOMS: atom_id res chain seq x y z
N MET A 1 2.19 20.62 23.19
CA MET A 1 1.16 20.36 22.14
C MET A 1 0.62 18.95 22.32
N LEU A 2 -0.70 18.77 22.49
CA LEU A 2 -1.32 17.49 22.90
C LEU A 2 -1.37 16.40 21.79
N CYS A 3 -1.20 16.77 20.52
CA CYS A 3 -1.36 15.86 19.38
C CYS A 3 -0.09 15.61 18.57
N ARG A 4 1.09 16.02 19.09
CA ARG A 4 2.37 15.86 18.36
C ARG A 4 2.72 14.40 18.06
N ASP A 5 2.17 13.47 18.81
CA ASP A 5 2.41 12.03 18.68
C ASP A 5 1.52 11.37 17.61
N ARG A 6 0.59 12.09 16.98
CA ARG A 6 -0.40 11.49 16.06
C ARG A 6 -0.83 12.39 14.90
N VAL A 7 -0.30 13.61 14.81
CA VAL A 7 -0.62 14.58 13.76
C VAL A 7 0.69 15.11 13.17
N ASP A 8 0.94 14.81 11.89
CA ASP A 8 2.24 15.09 11.25
C ASP A 8 2.66 16.55 11.30
N TRP A 9 1.75 17.48 10.99
CA TRP A 9 2.10 18.91 11.03
C TRP A 9 2.48 19.38 12.44
N ALA A 10 1.88 18.80 13.49
CA ALA A 10 2.19 19.15 14.87
C ALA A 10 3.52 18.55 15.32
N ALA A 11 3.82 17.30 14.92
CA ALA A 11 5.12 16.66 15.15
C ALA A 11 6.25 17.43 14.45
N LYS A 12 6.04 17.76 13.18
CA LYS A 12 6.99 18.51 12.37
C LYS A 12 7.20 19.93 12.86
N LYS A 13 6.12 20.64 13.20
CA LYS A 13 6.24 21.99 13.77
C LYS A 13 7.05 21.97 15.07
N PHE A 14 6.89 20.93 15.89
CA PHE A 14 7.74 20.74 17.06
C PHE A 14 9.22 20.62 16.66
N LEU A 15 9.58 19.71 15.75
CA LEU A 15 10.97 19.58 15.26
C LEU A 15 11.55 20.88 14.69
N LEU A 16 10.78 21.58 13.86
CA LEU A 16 11.21 22.84 13.24
C LEU A 16 11.39 23.95 14.25
N ASN A 17 10.51 24.04 15.25
CA ASN A 17 10.64 25.02 16.34
C ASN A 17 11.88 24.73 17.18
N GLU A 18 12.14 23.48 17.56
CA GLU A 18 13.32 23.10 18.35
C GLU A 18 14.60 23.50 17.60
N LEU A 19 14.74 23.13 16.31
CA LEU A 19 15.90 23.52 15.52
C LEU A 19 16.01 25.04 15.36
N GLN A 20 14.88 25.71 15.11
CA GLN A 20 14.85 27.17 15.00
C GLN A 20 15.35 27.86 16.27
N GLU A 21 14.90 27.40 17.44
CA GLU A 21 15.25 27.99 18.73
C GLU A 21 16.71 27.69 19.12
N GLU A 22 17.17 26.46 18.88
CA GLU A 22 18.53 26.01 19.20
C GLU A 22 19.58 26.71 18.32
N GLU A 23 19.35 26.75 17.00
CA GLU A 23 20.29 27.31 16.02
C GLU A 23 20.01 28.79 15.69
N LYS A 24 18.99 29.40 16.34
CA LYS A 24 18.56 30.81 16.15
C LYS A 24 18.25 31.16 14.69
N LEU A 25 17.63 30.23 13.98
CA LEU A 25 17.32 30.36 12.55
C LEU A 25 16.10 31.27 12.32
N GLN A 26 16.00 31.80 11.10
CA GLN A 26 14.76 32.43 10.62
C GLN A 26 13.88 31.37 9.98
N TRP A 27 12.56 31.59 9.92
CA TRP A 27 11.63 30.66 9.26
C TRP A 27 11.92 30.42 7.78
N SER A 28 12.59 31.37 7.12
CA SER A 28 13.01 31.27 5.72
C SER A 28 14.36 30.56 5.53
N ASP A 29 14.98 30.06 6.61
CA ASP A 29 16.27 29.40 6.51
C ASP A 29 16.16 28.04 5.78
N PRO A 30 17.00 27.76 4.77
CA PRO A 30 16.99 26.48 4.04
C PRO A 30 17.15 25.24 4.92
N TRP A 31 17.76 25.34 6.10
CA TRP A 31 17.89 24.21 7.03
C TRP A 31 16.53 23.72 7.53
N LEU A 32 15.60 24.63 7.80
CA LEU A 32 14.24 24.25 8.20
C LEU A 32 13.51 23.52 7.05
N GLN A 33 13.77 23.92 5.80
CA GLN A 33 13.25 23.22 4.63
C GLN A 33 13.86 21.81 4.49
N ALA A 34 15.15 21.64 4.78
CA ALA A 34 15.79 20.34 4.76
C ALA A 34 15.15 19.37 5.79
N ILE A 35 14.88 19.85 7.02
CA ILE A 35 14.19 19.05 8.05
C ILE A 35 12.74 18.74 7.66
N ASP A 36 12.03 19.70 7.06
CA ASP A 36 10.67 19.48 6.55
C ASP A 36 10.60 18.32 5.55
N LEU A 37 11.60 18.24 4.65
CA LEU A 37 11.75 17.16 3.69
C LEU A 37 12.21 15.85 4.36
N GLU A 38 13.21 15.91 5.24
CA GLU A 38 13.77 14.73 5.90
C GLU A 38 12.75 14.02 6.82
N TYR A 39 11.77 14.75 7.36
CA TYR A 39 10.62 14.16 8.05
C TYR A 39 9.88 13.12 7.19
N HIS A 40 9.83 13.32 5.88
CA HIS A 40 9.12 12.47 4.92
C HIS A 40 10.02 11.43 4.24
N ASN A 41 11.30 11.35 4.63
CA ASN A 41 12.20 10.35 4.06
C ASN A 41 11.73 8.94 4.41
N ILE A 42 11.47 8.12 3.39
CA ILE A 42 10.93 6.76 3.53
C ILE A 42 11.98 5.72 3.94
N ASP A 43 13.25 6.10 3.96
CA ASP A 43 14.34 5.27 4.49
C ASP A 43 14.11 5.05 5.99
N LEU A 44 13.90 3.79 6.37
CA LEU A 44 13.57 3.41 7.75
C LEU A 44 14.69 3.76 8.74
N GLU A 45 15.95 3.77 8.32
CA GLU A 45 17.08 4.07 9.20
C GLU A 45 17.32 5.57 9.33
N ARG A 46 17.09 6.33 8.25
CA ARG A 46 17.46 7.75 8.16
C ARG A 46 16.33 8.74 8.44
N GLY A 47 15.10 8.41 8.02
CA GLY A 47 14.00 9.37 8.06
C GLY A 47 13.62 9.81 9.46
N LEU A 48 13.44 11.13 9.65
CA LEU A 48 13.19 11.71 10.98
C LEU A 48 11.88 11.23 11.61
N TYR A 49 10.85 10.92 10.80
CA TYR A 49 9.63 10.28 11.33
C TYR A 49 9.95 8.94 12.00
N TYR A 50 10.79 8.10 11.38
CA TYR A 50 11.15 6.79 11.92
C TYR A 50 12.04 6.91 13.16
N GLU A 51 12.85 7.97 13.25
CA GLU A 51 13.59 8.28 14.48
C GLU A 51 12.65 8.64 15.64
N LEU A 52 11.68 9.53 15.42
CA LEU A 52 10.65 9.84 16.41
C LEU A 52 9.88 8.59 16.83
N LEU A 53 9.63 7.67 15.89
CA LEU A 53 8.96 6.42 16.16
C LEU A 53 9.82 5.48 17.05
N ARG A 54 11.12 5.35 16.77
CA ARG A 54 12.07 4.57 17.60
C ARG A 54 12.17 5.10 19.02
N GLN A 55 12.08 6.41 19.20
CA GLN A 55 12.09 7.08 20.50
C GLN A 55 10.76 6.95 21.27
N GLY A 56 9.73 6.34 20.68
CA GLY A 56 8.40 6.23 21.30
C GLY A 56 7.61 7.54 21.29
N SER A 57 8.03 8.53 20.50
CA SER A 57 7.38 9.84 20.39
C SER A 57 6.21 9.86 19.41
N MET A 58 6.00 8.79 18.64
CA MET A 58 4.90 8.64 17.68
C MET A 58 4.02 7.45 18.02
N ARG A 59 2.70 7.66 17.95
CA ARG A 59 1.68 6.62 18.08
C ARG A 59 1.42 5.98 16.73
N ARG A 60 1.30 4.64 16.73
CA ARG A 60 0.92 3.87 15.54
C ARG A 60 -0.51 3.38 15.62
N VAL A 61 -1.11 3.20 14.45
CA VAL A 61 -2.41 2.53 14.26
C VAL A 61 -2.27 1.07 13.86
N VAL A 62 -1.12 0.69 13.30
CA VAL A 62 -0.78 -0.67 12.86
C VAL A 62 0.65 -1.03 13.27
N SER A 63 0.89 -2.30 13.50
CA SER A 63 2.20 -2.88 13.82
C SER A 63 3.08 -3.06 12.57
N GLU A 64 4.40 -3.24 12.77
CA GLU A 64 5.33 -3.59 11.69
C GLU A 64 4.95 -4.90 10.99
N ASP A 65 4.49 -5.90 11.75
CA ASP A 65 4.14 -7.20 11.18
C ASP A 65 2.88 -7.12 10.32
N GLU A 66 1.92 -6.25 10.65
CA GLU A 66 0.77 -5.97 9.78
C GLU A 66 1.20 -5.32 8.46
N ILE A 67 2.13 -4.35 8.51
CA ILE A 67 2.68 -3.71 7.31
C ILE A 67 3.41 -4.74 6.45
N ARG A 68 4.30 -5.54 7.03
CA ARG A 68 5.05 -6.58 6.31
C ARG A 68 4.14 -7.60 5.63
N ARG A 69 3.06 -8.02 6.30
CA ARG A 69 2.05 -8.90 5.70
C ARG A 69 1.36 -8.23 4.52
N ALA A 70 1.01 -6.95 4.64
CA ALA A 70 0.29 -6.20 3.61
C ALA A 70 1.11 -5.99 2.31
N ILE A 71 2.45 -6.09 2.36
CA ILE A 71 3.30 -6.06 1.15
C ILE A 71 2.93 -7.19 0.17
N PHE A 72 2.61 -8.37 0.70
CA PHE A 72 2.35 -9.57 -0.11
C PHE A 72 0.88 -10.00 -0.11
N SER A 73 0.09 -9.51 0.85
CA SER A 73 -1.29 -9.93 1.07
C SER A 73 -2.25 -8.78 0.75
N PRO A 74 -2.95 -8.83 -0.39
CA PRO A 74 -3.95 -7.83 -0.73
C PRO A 74 -5.18 -7.91 0.20
N PRO A 75 -5.95 -6.82 0.36
CA PRO A 75 -7.16 -6.82 1.18
C PRO A 75 -8.27 -7.70 0.58
N GLU A 76 -8.70 -8.72 1.34
CA GLU A 76 -9.65 -9.76 0.91
C GLU A 76 -11.05 -9.26 0.56
N THR A 77 -11.44 -8.12 1.12
CA THR A 77 -12.78 -7.54 1.00
C THR A 77 -12.98 -6.70 -0.27
N THR A 78 -11.96 -6.59 -1.12
CA THR A 78 -11.98 -5.74 -2.31
C THR A 78 -11.46 -6.49 -3.54
N ARG A 79 -11.69 -5.92 -4.73
CA ARG A 79 -11.15 -6.44 -6.00
C ARG A 79 -9.62 -6.55 -6.03
N ALA A 80 -8.92 -5.86 -5.12
CA ALA A 80 -7.47 -5.98 -4.99
C ALA A 80 -7.04 -7.40 -4.64
N PHE A 81 -7.86 -8.17 -3.92
CA PHE A 81 -7.56 -9.58 -3.63
C PHE A 81 -7.46 -10.41 -4.89
N PHE A 82 -8.52 -10.40 -5.71
CA PHE A 82 -8.53 -11.10 -6.98
C PHE A 82 -7.33 -10.70 -7.84
N ARG A 83 -7.07 -9.39 -7.95
CA ARG A 83 -5.96 -8.87 -8.74
C ARG A 83 -4.59 -9.31 -8.24
N GLY A 84 -4.33 -9.20 -6.94
CA GLY A 84 -3.06 -9.65 -6.36
C GLY A 84 -2.86 -11.16 -6.50
N ARG A 85 -3.93 -11.96 -6.33
CA ARG A 85 -3.88 -13.42 -6.55
C ARG A 85 -3.70 -13.80 -8.00
N ALA A 86 -4.31 -13.06 -8.94
CA ALA A 86 -4.11 -13.27 -10.37
C ALA A 86 -2.65 -13.00 -10.75
N VAL A 87 -2.04 -11.91 -10.26
CA VAL A 87 -0.61 -11.63 -10.45
C VAL A 87 0.23 -12.76 -9.88
N ALA A 88 0.03 -13.14 -8.61
CA ALA A 88 0.84 -14.16 -7.96
C ALA A 88 0.76 -15.55 -8.63
N ARG A 89 -0.35 -15.87 -9.32
CA ARG A 89 -0.59 -17.20 -9.89
C ARG A 89 -0.44 -17.29 -11.39
N PHE A 90 -0.78 -16.23 -12.11
CA PHE A 90 -0.99 -16.22 -13.56
C PHE A 90 -0.16 -15.13 -14.24
N THR A 91 1.00 -14.76 -13.68
CA THR A 91 1.88 -13.71 -14.22
C THR A 91 2.13 -13.91 -15.73
N ASP A 92 2.44 -15.14 -16.15
CA ASP A 92 2.76 -15.44 -17.55
C ASP A 92 1.55 -15.35 -18.49
N GLN A 93 0.33 -15.40 -17.95
CA GLN A 93 -0.91 -15.27 -18.72
C GLN A 93 -1.48 -13.85 -18.66
N ILE A 94 -0.91 -12.92 -17.88
CA ILE A 94 -1.43 -11.55 -17.82
C ILE A 94 -0.98 -10.78 -19.07
N GLU A 95 -1.95 -10.48 -19.94
CA GLU A 95 -1.76 -9.59 -21.08
C GLU A 95 -1.82 -8.12 -20.62
N SER A 96 -2.77 -7.79 -19.76
CA SER A 96 -2.85 -6.46 -19.14
C SER A 96 -3.63 -6.47 -17.82
N ILE A 97 -3.35 -5.48 -16.98
CA ILE A 97 -3.94 -5.34 -15.65
C ILE A 97 -4.24 -3.87 -15.35
N GLN A 98 -5.46 -3.59 -14.90
CA GLN A 98 -5.94 -2.26 -14.53
C GLN A 98 -6.68 -2.34 -13.19
N TRP A 99 -7.19 -1.20 -12.71
CA TRP A 99 -7.99 -1.19 -11.47
C TRP A 99 -9.33 -1.90 -11.63
N ASN A 100 -9.96 -1.76 -12.78
CA ASN A 100 -11.31 -2.24 -13.06
C ASN A 100 -11.34 -3.48 -13.96
N GLU A 101 -10.20 -4.06 -14.33
CA GLU A 101 -10.14 -5.25 -15.16
C GLU A 101 -8.78 -5.95 -15.18
N ILE A 102 -8.80 -7.20 -15.62
CA ILE A 102 -7.62 -8.00 -15.96
C ILE A 102 -7.90 -8.68 -17.29
N VAL A 103 -6.93 -8.66 -18.20
CA VAL A 103 -6.96 -9.44 -19.44
C VAL A 103 -5.94 -10.56 -19.31
N LEU A 104 -6.41 -11.79 -19.43
CA LEU A 104 -5.60 -12.99 -19.36
C LEU A 104 -5.58 -13.66 -20.73
N SER A 105 -4.42 -14.12 -21.19
CA SER A 105 -4.28 -14.82 -22.46
C SER A 105 -3.53 -16.14 -22.31
N ASP A 106 -4.01 -17.16 -23.03
CA ASP A 106 -3.33 -18.45 -23.13
C ASP A 106 -3.63 -19.08 -24.50
N ALA A 107 -2.61 -19.69 -25.11
CA ALA A 107 -2.68 -20.34 -26.42
C ALA A 107 -3.42 -19.51 -27.50
N GLY A 108 -3.24 -18.18 -27.51
CA GLY A 108 -3.85 -17.27 -28.48
C GLY A 108 -5.31 -16.88 -28.21
N ARG A 109 -5.88 -17.25 -27.06
CA ARG A 109 -7.20 -16.80 -26.60
C ARG A 109 -7.05 -15.80 -25.46
N SER A 110 -7.66 -14.63 -25.59
CA SER A 110 -7.70 -13.62 -24.53
C SER A 110 -9.09 -13.57 -23.87
N GLN A 111 -9.11 -13.55 -22.54
CA GLN A 111 -10.29 -13.41 -21.70
C GLN A 111 -10.16 -12.17 -20.83
N ARG A 112 -11.11 -11.25 -21.00
CA ARG A 112 -11.23 -10.03 -20.16
C ARG A 112 -12.15 -10.31 -18.99
N ILE A 113 -11.69 -9.99 -17.78
CA ILE A 113 -12.43 -10.10 -16.54
C ILE A 113 -12.66 -8.69 -16.01
N ALA A 114 -13.92 -8.25 -16.00
CA ALA A 114 -14.31 -6.95 -15.47
C ALA A 114 -14.40 -6.99 -13.93
N LEU A 115 -13.89 -5.94 -13.29
CA LEU A 115 -13.89 -5.68 -11.85
C LEU A 115 -14.41 -4.26 -11.57
N PRO A 116 -15.61 -3.90 -12.05
CA PRO A 116 -16.09 -2.51 -11.99
C PRO A 116 -16.22 -2.00 -10.56
N GLU A 117 -16.77 -2.83 -9.67
CA GLU A 117 -17.00 -2.48 -8.28
C GLU A 117 -15.77 -2.74 -7.40
N PRO A 118 -15.33 -1.77 -6.58
CA PRO A 118 -14.22 -1.95 -5.64
C PRO A 118 -14.48 -3.07 -4.63
N ALA A 119 -15.73 -3.25 -4.19
CA ALA A 119 -16.18 -4.29 -3.28
C ALA A 119 -17.63 -4.68 -3.64
N ASP A 120 -17.87 -5.96 -3.92
CA ASP A 120 -19.18 -6.51 -4.29
C ASP A 120 -19.21 -8.03 -4.02
N GLU A 121 -20.40 -8.58 -3.82
CA GLU A 121 -20.66 -10.01 -3.61
C GLU A 121 -20.13 -10.88 -4.77
N ASN A 122 -20.18 -10.37 -6.01
CA ASN A 122 -19.65 -11.08 -7.17
C ASN A 122 -18.15 -11.39 -7.07
N LEU A 123 -17.39 -10.60 -6.29
CA LEU A 123 -15.97 -10.87 -6.04
C LEU A 123 -15.77 -12.18 -5.28
N LYS A 124 -16.73 -12.65 -4.48
CA LYS A 124 -16.61 -13.93 -3.77
C LYS A 124 -16.42 -15.10 -4.74
N ARG A 125 -17.16 -15.09 -5.86
CA ARG A 125 -17.03 -16.11 -6.92
C ARG A 125 -15.66 -16.06 -7.57
N LEU A 126 -15.21 -14.86 -7.95
CA LEU A 126 -13.89 -14.65 -8.58
C LEU A 126 -12.74 -15.03 -7.63
N ASN A 127 -12.85 -14.64 -6.36
CA ASN A 127 -11.89 -14.94 -5.30
C ASN A 127 -11.83 -16.45 -5.01
N ALA A 128 -12.97 -17.14 -5.01
CA ALA A 128 -13.02 -18.59 -4.89
C ALA A 128 -12.35 -19.27 -6.09
N ALA A 129 -12.70 -18.87 -7.32
CA ALA A 129 -12.10 -19.39 -8.54
C ALA A 129 -10.56 -19.23 -8.54
N VAL A 130 -10.04 -18.03 -8.28
CA VAL A 130 -8.59 -17.78 -8.26
C VAL A 130 -7.89 -18.46 -7.07
N ARG A 131 -8.61 -18.87 -6.02
CA ARG A 131 -8.02 -19.55 -4.86
C ARG A 131 -8.02 -21.07 -5.02
N GLU A 132 -9.09 -21.63 -5.56
CA GLU A 132 -9.39 -23.07 -5.51
C GLU A 132 -9.00 -23.82 -6.79
N SER A 133 -8.92 -23.13 -7.92
CA SER A 133 -8.44 -23.75 -9.16
C SER A 133 -6.99 -24.22 -9.00
N ALA A 134 -6.64 -25.41 -9.50
CA ALA A 134 -5.26 -25.90 -9.47
C ALA A 134 -4.44 -25.34 -10.64
N THR A 135 -5.05 -25.32 -11.83
CA THR A 135 -4.43 -24.85 -13.08
C THR A 135 -5.13 -23.63 -13.66
N PHE A 136 -4.48 -22.96 -14.61
CA PHE A 136 -5.10 -21.87 -15.38
C PHE A 136 -6.37 -22.34 -16.13
N ALA A 137 -6.34 -23.55 -16.70
CA ALA A 137 -7.48 -24.14 -17.36
C ALA A 137 -8.66 -24.41 -16.40
N ASP A 138 -8.40 -24.85 -15.16
CA ASP A 138 -9.44 -24.98 -14.13
C ASP A 138 -10.05 -23.63 -13.75
N PHE A 139 -9.22 -22.59 -13.74
CA PHE A 139 -9.64 -21.24 -13.44
C PHE A 139 -10.58 -20.67 -14.49
N LEU A 140 -10.24 -20.78 -15.79
CA LEU A 140 -11.14 -20.32 -16.86
C LEU A 140 -12.49 -21.05 -16.82
N ARG A 141 -12.48 -22.38 -16.63
CA ARG A 141 -13.72 -23.17 -16.47
C ARG A 141 -14.57 -22.73 -15.27
N ALA A 142 -13.94 -22.30 -14.18
CA ALA A 142 -14.65 -21.80 -13.01
C ALA A 142 -15.28 -20.42 -13.26
N LEU A 143 -14.73 -19.61 -14.17
CA LEU A 143 -15.28 -18.31 -14.53
C LEU A 143 -16.51 -18.38 -15.45
N GLU A 144 -16.63 -19.44 -16.25
CA GLU A 144 -17.74 -19.69 -17.17
C GLU A 144 -19.04 -20.15 -16.48
N LYS A 145 -18.96 -20.59 -15.21
CA LYS A 145 -20.11 -21.01 -14.38
C LYS A 145 -20.77 -19.86 -13.64
#